data_AF-A0A3N7ZL66-F1
#
_entry.id   AF-A0A3N7ZL66-F1
#
_cell.length_a   1.000
_cell.length_b   1.000
_cell.length_c   1.000
_cell.angle_alpha   90.00
_cell.angle_beta   90.00
_cell.angle_gamma   90.00
#
_symmetry.space_group_name_H-M   'P 1'
#
loop_
_entity.id
_entity.type
_entity.pdbx_description
1 polymer ?
#
loop_
_entity_poly.entity_id
_entity_poly.type
_entity_poly.pdbx_seq_one_letter_code
_entity_poly.pdbx_strand_id
1 'polypeptide(L)'
;MPSIVAGPAHLPPSPVAAETRMVHDVATLQPSDYRSADGASWVIATLTPAPDSGANVTGTTYFDTAKQQTVAVPDARRRYANRGTWQVVAGSSPSVPATGRYDWLTLAWLPIDRRPLPQTPEHLYSPFIHGGTIVYRWNPAAQGGEQFGNVRMIFPEWTQQVADVLSTAPGDDAQAAAAASASALDRVKQDRNPMAAVLDFGAALHEEPADRIAARLPALLRANDLHEVSAIVFQCIAASREEDRPRFVEAINGSIVSIDDSARLLAIAYGAFAAGRAKPRPFSDAAQTARINGVFTVLKQRTSALGIPVAQGSPWYEFFTAYRLGG
;
A
#
# COMPACT_ATOMS: atom_id res chain seq x y z
N MET A 1 23.88 5.91 1.49
CA MET A 1 22.64 5.11 1.47
C MET A 1 21.93 5.41 0.17
N PRO A 2 21.63 4.45 -0.72
CA PRO A 2 20.64 4.70 -1.75
C PRO A 2 19.30 4.81 -1.03
N SER A 3 18.77 6.04 -1.04
CA SER A 3 17.47 6.34 -0.46
C SER A 3 16.42 5.79 -1.42
N ILE A 4 15.62 4.80 -0.99
CA ILE A 4 14.32 4.50 -1.61
C ILE A 4 13.29 5.49 -1.04
N VAL A 5 13.68 6.76 -1.00
CA VAL A 5 12.77 7.90 -0.95
C VAL A 5 12.58 8.26 -2.41
N ALA A 6 11.37 8.64 -2.80
CA ALA A 6 11.06 9.14 -4.15
C ALA A 6 12.30 9.84 -4.75
N GLY A 7 12.93 9.15 -5.71
CA GLY A 7 14.03 9.73 -6.46
C GLY A 7 13.51 11.01 -7.11
N PRO A 8 14.40 11.93 -7.50
CA PRO A 8 13.95 13.08 -8.25
C PRO A 8 13.11 12.60 -9.46
N ALA A 9 12.04 13.32 -9.80
CA ALA A 9 10.97 12.88 -10.73
C ALA A 9 11.43 12.35 -12.10
N HIS A 10 12.69 12.59 -12.47
CA HIS A 10 13.32 12.10 -13.69
C HIS A 10 13.89 10.66 -13.59
N LEU A 11 13.93 10.05 -12.40
CA LEU A 11 14.32 8.65 -12.24
C LEU A 11 13.06 7.77 -12.28
N PRO A 12 13.09 6.64 -13.02
CA PRO A 12 11.98 5.69 -12.99
C PRO A 12 11.78 5.22 -11.53
N PRO A 13 10.53 5.16 -11.04
CA PRO A 13 10.28 4.68 -9.70
C PRO A 13 10.81 3.25 -9.58
N SER A 14 11.34 2.91 -8.40
CA SER A 14 11.72 1.53 -8.12
C SER A 14 10.51 0.61 -8.40
N PRO A 15 10.69 -0.51 -9.13
CA PRO A 15 9.63 -1.49 -9.33
C PRO A 15 9.08 -2.05 -8.00
N VAL A 16 9.86 -1.94 -6.92
CA VAL A 16 9.44 -2.33 -5.58
C VAL A 16 8.58 -1.28 -4.90
N ALA A 17 8.82 0.01 -5.15
CA ALA A 17 8.18 1.09 -4.43
C ALA A 17 6.65 1.15 -4.64
N ALA A 18 6.19 1.01 -5.89
CA ALA A 18 4.77 1.02 -6.24
C ALA A 18 4.03 -0.16 -5.59
N GLU A 19 4.55 -1.38 -5.78
CA GLU A 19 3.96 -2.60 -5.20
C GLU A 19 3.92 -2.54 -3.67
N THR A 20 5.01 -2.10 -3.05
CA THR A 20 5.09 -1.94 -1.59
C THR A 20 4.06 -0.94 -1.07
N ARG A 21 3.83 0.16 -1.81
CA ARG A 21 2.79 1.15 -1.49
C ARG A 21 1.39 0.56 -1.59
N MET A 22 1.10 -0.19 -2.66
CA MET A 22 -0.18 -0.88 -2.84
C MET A 22 -0.44 -1.91 -1.74
N VAL A 23 0.55 -2.76 -1.42
CA VAL A 23 0.46 -3.73 -0.32
C VAL A 23 0.11 -3.05 1.00
N HIS A 24 0.83 -1.99 1.35
CA HIS A 24 0.55 -1.22 2.57
C HIS A 24 -0.89 -0.68 2.58
N ASP A 25 -1.30 -0.04 1.49
CA ASP A 25 -2.57 0.68 1.43
C ASP A 25 -3.77 -0.26 1.42
N VAL A 26 -3.70 -1.36 0.68
CA VAL A 26 -4.71 -2.42 0.66
C VAL A 26 -4.78 -3.12 2.02
N ALA A 27 -3.65 -3.49 2.61
CA ALA A 27 -3.62 -4.20 3.88
C ALA A 27 -4.11 -3.36 5.08
N THR A 28 -4.12 -2.03 4.93
CA THR A 28 -4.59 -1.06 5.94
C THR A 28 -5.87 -0.34 5.53
N LEU A 29 -6.51 -0.76 4.43
CA LEU A 29 -7.76 -0.18 3.95
C LEU A 29 -8.88 -0.52 4.93
N GLN A 30 -9.59 0.50 5.39
CA GLN A 30 -10.82 0.33 6.19
C GLN A 30 -12.02 0.82 5.38
N PRO A 31 -13.03 -0.01 5.10
CA PRO A 31 -14.21 0.42 4.35
C PRO A 31 -14.94 1.61 4.99
N SER A 32 -14.87 1.74 6.32
CA SER A 32 -15.43 2.87 7.07
C SER A 32 -14.85 4.23 6.67
N ASP A 33 -13.61 4.28 6.16
CA ASP A 33 -12.98 5.53 5.71
C ASP A 33 -13.63 6.12 4.44
N TYR A 34 -14.43 5.31 3.75
CA TYR A 34 -15.04 5.60 2.46
C TYR A 34 -16.58 5.59 2.50
N ARG A 35 -17.16 4.91 3.49
CA ARG A 35 -18.61 4.87 3.74
C ARG A 35 -19.00 6.03 4.67
N SER A 36 -18.94 7.25 4.17
CA SER A 36 -19.21 8.41 5.02
C SER A 36 -20.70 8.63 5.26
N ALA A 37 -21.04 9.01 6.51
CA ALA A 37 -22.39 9.44 6.88
C ALA A 37 -22.80 10.77 6.22
N ASP A 38 -21.85 11.56 5.73
CA ASP A 38 -22.13 12.83 5.04
C ASP A 38 -22.41 12.68 3.54
N GLY A 39 -22.51 11.44 3.05
CA GLY A 39 -22.88 11.15 1.67
C GLY A 39 -21.77 11.38 0.64
N ALA A 40 -20.55 11.70 1.07
CA ALA A 40 -19.41 11.81 0.16
C ALA A 40 -19.16 10.48 -0.58
N SER A 41 -18.99 10.56 -1.89
CA SER A 41 -18.79 9.38 -2.74
C SER A 41 -17.38 8.84 -2.62
N TRP A 42 -17.22 7.51 -2.60
CA TRP A 42 -15.94 6.89 -2.86
C TRP A 42 -15.74 6.71 -4.36
N VAL A 43 -14.49 6.79 -4.79
CA VAL A 43 -14.10 6.74 -6.19
C VAL A 43 -12.83 5.92 -6.31
N ILE A 44 -12.81 5.02 -7.30
CA ILE A 44 -11.59 4.39 -7.80
C ILE A 44 -11.23 5.07 -9.12
N ALA A 45 -10.00 5.58 -9.22
CA ALA A 45 -9.52 6.25 -10.41
C ALA A 45 -8.09 5.85 -10.77
N THR A 46 -7.80 5.85 -12.07
CA THR A 46 -6.44 5.75 -12.58
C THR A 46 -5.86 7.15 -12.73
N LEU A 47 -4.68 7.37 -12.17
CA LEU A 47 -3.92 8.60 -12.31
C LEU A 47 -2.88 8.49 -13.42
N THR A 48 -2.86 9.49 -14.29
CA THR A 48 -1.84 9.68 -15.32
C THR A 48 -1.14 11.01 -15.09
N PRO A 49 0.05 11.00 -14.46
CA PRO A 49 0.82 12.21 -14.21
C PRO A 49 1.27 12.88 -15.50
N ALA A 50 1.37 14.21 -15.47
CA ALA A 50 2.05 14.97 -16.50
C ALA A 50 3.57 14.73 -16.41
N PRO A 51 4.32 14.92 -17.51
CA PRO A 51 5.77 14.74 -17.53
C PRO A 51 6.54 15.59 -16.50
N ASP A 52 5.97 16.70 -16.06
CA ASP A 52 6.54 17.60 -15.07
C ASP A 52 5.96 17.43 -13.65
N SER A 53 5.15 16.40 -13.40
CA SER A 53 4.74 16.07 -12.04
C SER A 53 5.96 15.68 -11.20
N GLY A 54 6.03 16.19 -9.97
CA GLY A 54 7.20 16.09 -9.10
C GLY A 54 8.34 17.06 -9.44
N ALA A 55 8.22 17.89 -10.49
CA ALA A 55 9.23 18.89 -10.80
C ALA A 55 9.24 20.02 -9.77
N ASN A 56 10.45 20.48 -9.40
CA ASN A 56 10.61 21.62 -8.51
C ASN A 56 10.07 22.89 -9.17
N VAL A 57 9.28 23.65 -8.43
CA VAL A 57 8.79 24.97 -8.83
C VAL A 57 9.65 26.03 -8.16
N THR A 58 10.27 26.87 -8.98
CA THR A 58 11.11 28.01 -8.55
C THR A 58 10.46 29.32 -8.99
N GLY A 59 10.47 30.33 -8.11
CA GLY A 59 9.90 31.65 -8.38
C GLY A 59 8.76 32.04 -7.43
N THR A 60 8.19 33.22 -7.65
CA THR A 60 7.11 33.79 -6.81
C THR A 60 5.71 33.48 -7.33
N THR A 61 5.60 32.95 -8.56
CA THR A 61 4.34 32.60 -9.20
C THR A 61 4.44 31.27 -9.95
N TYR A 62 3.30 30.63 -10.15
CA TYR A 62 3.16 29.33 -10.79
C TYR A 62 1.87 29.29 -11.60
N PHE A 63 1.89 28.68 -12.79
CA PHE A 63 0.69 28.51 -13.61
C PHE A 63 -0.02 27.21 -13.24
N ASP A 64 -1.17 27.33 -12.58
CA ASP A 64 -2.07 26.24 -12.23
C ASP A 64 -2.87 25.86 -13.49
N THR A 65 -2.54 24.70 -14.06
CA THR A 65 -3.14 24.22 -15.32
C THR A 65 -4.56 23.67 -15.14
N ALA A 66 -4.95 23.28 -13.93
CA ALA A 66 -6.31 22.83 -13.64
C ALA A 66 -7.25 24.04 -13.57
N LYS A 67 -6.79 25.15 -12.97
CA LYS A 67 -7.55 26.41 -12.87
C LYS A 67 -7.31 27.36 -14.04
N GLN A 68 -6.36 27.05 -14.92
CA GLN A 68 -5.92 27.90 -16.05
C GLN A 68 -5.54 29.33 -15.64
N GLN A 69 -4.82 29.48 -14.53
CA GLN A 69 -4.46 30.80 -13.99
C GLN A 69 -3.08 30.79 -13.32
N THR A 70 -2.44 31.97 -13.30
CA THR A 70 -1.22 32.18 -12.53
C THR A 70 -1.58 32.45 -11.07
N VAL A 71 -1.05 31.63 -10.15
CA VAL A 71 -1.20 31.78 -8.71
C VAL A 71 0.13 32.13 -8.06
N ALA A 72 0.09 32.80 -6.91
CA ALA A 72 1.29 33.02 -6.12
C ALA A 72 1.82 31.68 -5.57
N VAL A 73 3.14 31.51 -5.58
CA VAL A 73 3.77 30.41 -4.85
C VAL A 73 3.66 30.75 -3.36
N PRO A 74 2.93 29.95 -2.57
CA PRO A 74 2.76 30.26 -1.16
C PRO A 74 4.13 30.08 -0.49
N ASP A 75 4.70 31.15 0.06
CA ASP A 75 6.01 31.22 0.71
C ASP A 75 7.25 30.93 -0.17
N ALA A 76 8.44 31.25 0.35
CA ALA A 76 9.72 31.12 -0.36
C ALA A 76 10.34 29.70 -0.29
N ARG A 77 9.60 28.71 0.24
CA ARG A 77 10.14 27.35 0.41
C ARG A 77 10.07 26.60 -0.91
N ARG A 78 10.96 25.60 -1.06
CA ARG A 78 10.94 24.71 -2.22
C ARG A 78 9.59 23.98 -2.27
N ARG A 79 9.02 23.91 -3.48
CA ARG A 79 7.78 23.19 -3.77
C ARG A 79 7.98 22.34 -5.00
N TYR A 80 7.17 21.29 -5.13
CA TYR A 80 7.03 20.56 -6.38
C TYR A 80 5.58 20.57 -6.84
N ALA A 81 5.38 20.52 -8.15
CA ALA A 81 4.05 20.45 -8.75
C ALA A 81 3.55 19.00 -8.73
N ASN A 82 2.30 18.78 -8.37
CA ASN A 82 1.58 17.55 -8.66
C ASN A 82 0.63 17.89 -9.80
N ARG A 83 0.86 17.32 -10.97
CA ARG A 83 0.06 17.62 -12.16
C ARG A 83 -0.26 16.36 -12.94
N GLY A 84 -1.47 16.30 -13.48
CA GLY A 84 -1.86 15.20 -14.35
C GLY A 84 -3.36 15.15 -14.61
N THR A 85 -3.81 13.96 -14.98
CA THR A 85 -5.21 13.64 -15.22
C THR A 85 -5.63 12.43 -14.39
N TRP A 86 -6.92 12.34 -14.14
CA TRP A 86 -7.52 11.19 -13.49
C TRP A 86 -8.73 10.73 -14.29
N GLN A 87 -8.98 9.42 -14.29
CA GLN A 87 -10.11 8.79 -14.95
C GLN A 87 -10.79 7.83 -13.96
N VAL A 88 -12.09 8.00 -13.75
CA VAL A 88 -12.89 7.10 -12.90
C VAL A 88 -12.97 5.73 -13.58
N VAL A 89 -12.72 4.69 -12.79
CA VAL A 89 -12.92 3.30 -13.19
C VAL A 89 -14.06 2.64 -12.41
N ALA A 90 -14.34 3.11 -11.19
CA ALA A 90 -15.51 2.74 -10.39
C ALA A 90 -15.84 3.85 -9.37
N GLY A 91 -17.07 3.89 -8.85
CA GLY A 91 -17.44 4.86 -7.83
C GLY A 91 -18.85 4.63 -7.31
N SER A 92 -19.18 5.22 -6.15
CA SER A 92 -20.50 5.06 -5.52
C SER A 92 -21.57 6.02 -6.05
N SER A 93 -21.21 7.01 -6.87
CA SER A 93 -22.16 7.99 -7.41
C SER A 93 -21.84 8.37 -8.84
N PRO A 94 -22.85 8.47 -9.72
CA PRO A 94 -22.69 9.00 -11.07
C PRO A 94 -22.45 10.52 -11.10
N SER A 95 -22.56 11.22 -9.96
CA SER A 95 -22.30 12.66 -9.88
C SER A 95 -20.82 13.02 -9.94
N VAL A 96 -19.93 12.04 -9.81
CA VAL A 96 -18.48 12.24 -9.96
C VAL A 96 -18.16 12.35 -11.44
N PRO A 97 -17.44 13.40 -11.89
CA PRO A 97 -17.01 13.50 -13.28
C PRO A 97 -16.23 12.25 -13.72
N ALA A 98 -16.46 11.75 -14.94
CA ALA A 98 -15.77 10.55 -15.44
C ALA A 98 -14.25 10.74 -15.57
N THR A 99 -13.82 11.99 -15.79
CA THR A 99 -12.41 12.38 -15.88
C THR A 99 -12.21 13.77 -15.28
N GLY A 100 -10.96 14.08 -14.95
CA GLY A 100 -10.58 15.44 -14.59
C GLY A 100 -9.07 15.66 -14.66
N ARG A 101 -8.69 16.90 -14.35
CA ARG A 101 -7.28 17.31 -14.22
C ARG A 101 -6.99 17.59 -12.76
N TYR A 102 -5.76 17.37 -12.37
CA TYR A 102 -5.27 17.79 -11.07
C TYR A 102 -4.00 18.63 -11.23
N ASP A 103 -3.92 19.66 -10.40
CA ASP A 103 -2.80 20.58 -10.36
C ASP A 103 -2.76 21.23 -8.97
N TRP A 104 -1.67 21.02 -8.24
CA TRP A 104 -1.37 21.77 -7.02
C TRP A 104 0.11 21.74 -6.67
N LEU A 105 0.52 22.63 -5.79
CA LEU A 105 1.88 22.66 -5.26
C LEU A 105 1.94 21.97 -3.89
N THR A 106 2.79 20.95 -3.77
CA THR A 106 3.13 20.39 -2.46
C THR A 106 4.44 20.98 -1.98
N LEU A 107 4.53 21.23 -0.67
CA LEU A 107 5.76 21.65 -0.03
C LEU A 107 6.83 20.56 -0.24
N ALA A 108 7.94 20.92 -0.88
CA ALA A 108 9.07 20.01 -0.95
C ALA A 108 9.64 19.92 0.46
N TRP A 109 9.62 18.73 1.03
CA TRP A 109 10.16 18.49 2.36
C TRP A 109 11.63 18.90 2.36
N LEU A 110 11.96 19.94 3.14
CA LEU A 110 13.34 20.37 3.32
C LEU A 110 14.13 19.20 3.92
N PRO A 111 15.37 18.94 3.47
CA PRO A 111 16.32 18.19 4.26
C PRO A 111 16.64 19.07 5.48
N ILE A 112 15.79 19.03 6.49
CA ILE A 112 16.11 19.63 7.78
C ILE A 112 17.07 18.62 8.42
N ASP A 113 18.34 19.00 8.50
CA ASP A 113 19.52 18.23 8.96
C ASP A 113 19.40 17.57 10.36
N ARG A 114 18.21 17.48 10.96
CA ARG A 114 18.05 17.03 12.36
C ARG A 114 16.82 16.19 12.67
N ARG A 115 16.03 15.73 11.69
CA ARG A 115 14.93 14.79 11.98
C ARG A 115 14.86 13.70 10.91
N PRO A 116 14.73 12.41 11.28
CA PRO A 116 14.31 11.42 10.29
C PRO A 116 12.96 11.89 9.72
N LEU A 117 12.89 12.07 8.41
CA LEU A 117 11.62 12.36 7.72
C LEU A 117 10.59 11.29 8.15
N PRO A 118 9.33 11.67 8.45
CA PRO A 118 8.28 10.67 8.65
C PRO A 118 8.25 9.79 7.41
N GLN A 119 8.42 8.47 7.50
CA GLN A 119 8.23 7.61 6.33
C GLN A 119 6.73 7.37 6.18
N THR A 120 6.04 8.35 5.60
CA THR A 120 4.69 8.14 5.12
C THR A 120 4.74 7.29 3.85
N PRO A 121 3.67 6.54 3.55
CA PRO A 121 3.55 5.83 2.29
C PRO A 121 3.79 6.76 1.07
N GLU A 122 3.47 8.05 1.17
CA GLU A 122 3.66 9.05 0.10
C GLU A 122 5.14 9.29 -0.21
N HIS A 123 6.02 9.14 0.78
CA HIS A 123 7.46 9.28 0.57
C HIS A 123 8.09 8.07 -0.12
N LEU A 124 7.43 6.91 -0.02
CA LEU A 124 7.84 5.71 -0.72
C LEU A 124 7.42 5.79 -2.19
N TYR A 125 6.16 6.13 -2.44
CA TYR A 125 5.61 6.27 -3.77
C TYR A 125 4.38 7.19 -3.72
N SER A 126 4.39 8.22 -4.58
CA SER A 126 3.27 9.12 -4.80
C SER A 126 2.57 8.78 -6.12
N PRO A 127 1.29 8.40 -6.11
CA PRO A 127 0.56 8.11 -7.34
C PRO A 127 0.27 9.38 -8.16
N PHE A 128 0.37 10.56 -7.56
CA PHE A 128 0.22 11.84 -8.28
C PHE A 128 1.48 12.25 -9.05
N ILE A 129 2.64 11.71 -8.68
CA ILE A 129 3.91 11.90 -9.38
C ILE A 129 4.18 10.76 -10.36
N HIS A 130 3.87 9.52 -9.98
CA HIS A 130 4.29 8.32 -10.71
C HIS A 130 3.14 7.51 -11.33
N GLY A 131 1.89 7.86 -11.01
CA GLY A 131 0.70 7.22 -11.56
C GLY A 131 0.22 6.02 -10.73
N GLY A 132 -0.79 5.34 -11.24
CA GLY A 132 -1.37 4.14 -10.62
C GLY A 132 -2.85 4.28 -10.32
N THR A 133 -3.43 3.22 -9.74
CA THR A 133 -4.85 3.15 -9.41
C THR A 133 -5.04 3.47 -7.94
N ILE A 134 -5.91 4.43 -7.64
CA ILE A 134 -6.23 4.84 -6.27
C ILE A 134 -7.70 4.66 -5.98
N VAL A 135 -8.01 4.37 -4.72
CA VAL A 135 -9.31 4.62 -4.12
C VAL A 135 -9.22 5.84 -3.20
N TYR A 136 -10.22 6.69 -3.28
CA TYR A 136 -10.27 7.92 -2.50
C TYR A 136 -11.73 8.32 -2.24
N ARG A 137 -11.90 9.24 -1.29
CA ARG A 137 -13.15 9.87 -0.96
C ARG A 137 -13.24 11.21 -1.69
N TRP A 138 -14.23 11.36 -2.56
CA TRP A 138 -14.41 12.54 -3.38
C TRP A 138 -14.90 13.73 -2.56
N ASN A 139 -14.13 14.82 -2.57
CA ASN A 139 -14.49 16.07 -1.92
C ASN A 139 -14.42 17.23 -2.93
N PRO A 140 -15.49 17.49 -3.69
CA PRO A 140 -15.49 18.51 -4.74
C PRO A 140 -15.38 19.95 -4.21
N ALA A 141 -15.64 20.16 -2.91
CA ALA A 141 -15.55 21.47 -2.28
C ALA A 141 -14.11 21.83 -1.83
N ALA A 142 -13.24 20.82 -1.69
CA ALA A 142 -11.84 21.03 -1.32
C ALA A 142 -10.98 21.46 -2.51
N GLN A 143 -9.80 22.03 -2.23
CA GLN A 143 -8.89 22.51 -3.26
C GLN A 143 -7.61 21.68 -3.34
N GLY A 144 -7.01 21.62 -4.54
CA GLY A 144 -5.72 20.97 -4.76
C GLY A 144 -5.76 19.49 -4.42
N GLY A 145 -4.76 18.98 -3.69
CA GLY A 145 -4.71 17.56 -3.30
C GLY A 145 -5.85 17.13 -2.36
N GLU A 146 -6.45 18.06 -1.61
CA GLU A 146 -7.50 17.74 -0.62
C GLU A 146 -8.83 17.29 -1.26
N GLN A 147 -9.01 17.52 -2.56
CA GLN A 147 -10.14 16.96 -3.32
C GLN A 147 -10.12 15.42 -3.35
N PHE A 148 -8.93 14.84 -3.18
CA PHE A 148 -8.70 13.41 -3.04
C PHE A 148 -8.57 13.07 -1.55
N GLY A 149 -9.69 12.90 -0.84
CA GLY A 149 -9.68 12.51 0.57
C GLY A 149 -9.26 11.04 0.75
N ASN A 150 -8.56 10.69 1.83
CA ASN A 150 -8.22 9.30 2.19
C ASN A 150 -7.67 8.46 1.01
N VAL A 151 -6.66 8.98 0.30
CA VAL A 151 -6.07 8.30 -0.86
C VAL A 151 -5.35 7.02 -0.45
N ARG A 152 -5.71 5.91 -1.09
CA ARG A 152 -5.04 4.61 -1.00
C ARG A 152 -4.78 4.08 -2.39
N MET A 153 -3.57 3.62 -2.65
CA MET A 153 -3.29 2.86 -3.87
C MET A 153 -3.83 1.43 -3.74
N ILE A 154 -4.37 0.92 -4.83
CA ILE A 154 -4.85 -0.47 -4.93
C ILE A 154 -4.19 -1.15 -6.12
N PHE A 155 -4.14 -2.48 -6.09
CA PHE A 155 -3.78 -3.25 -7.27
C PHE A 155 -4.81 -2.99 -8.37
N PRO A 156 -4.40 -2.63 -9.60
CA PRO A 156 -5.33 -2.41 -10.71
C PRO A 156 -6.28 -3.59 -10.94
N GLU A 157 -5.78 -4.82 -10.75
CA GLU A 157 -6.49 -6.09 -10.85
C GLU A 157 -7.59 -6.24 -9.80
N TRP A 158 -7.51 -5.48 -8.70
CA TRP A 158 -8.45 -5.51 -7.57
C TRP A 158 -9.53 -4.41 -7.66
N THR A 159 -9.63 -3.70 -8.79
CA THR A 159 -10.61 -2.60 -8.95
C THR A 159 -12.03 -3.05 -8.60
N GLN A 160 -12.50 -4.17 -9.17
CA GLN A 160 -13.85 -4.68 -8.92
C GLN A 160 -13.99 -5.19 -7.47
N GLN A 161 -12.97 -5.91 -6.99
CA GLN A 161 -12.92 -6.50 -5.65
C GLN A 161 -13.05 -5.44 -4.55
N VAL A 162 -12.34 -4.32 -4.71
CA VAL A 162 -12.42 -3.16 -3.82
C VAL A 162 -13.78 -2.47 -3.97
N ALA A 163 -14.27 -2.26 -5.19
CA ALA A 163 -15.57 -1.65 -5.43
C ALA A 163 -16.72 -2.45 -4.77
N ASP A 164 -16.71 -3.78 -4.89
CA ASP A 164 -17.69 -4.67 -4.28
C ASP A 164 -17.68 -4.52 -2.76
N VAL A 165 -16.49 -4.61 -2.15
CA VAL A 165 -16.31 -4.44 -0.71
C VAL A 165 -16.82 -3.08 -0.25
N LEU A 166 -16.54 -1.99 -0.97
CA LEU A 166 -16.99 -0.65 -0.58
C LEU A 166 -18.49 -0.42 -0.82
N SER A 167 -19.09 -1.14 -1.78
CA SER A 167 -20.51 -1.08 -2.09
C SER A 167 -21.38 -1.83 -1.07
N THR A 168 -20.86 -2.87 -0.44
CA THR A 168 -21.60 -3.64 0.57
C THR A 168 -21.94 -2.75 1.78
N ALA A 169 -23.23 -2.57 2.06
CA ALA A 169 -23.69 -1.73 3.16
C ALA A 169 -23.32 -2.36 4.52
N PRO A 170 -23.02 -1.56 5.57
CA PRO A 170 -22.85 -2.06 6.94
C PRO A 170 -24.11 -2.64 7.58
N GLY A 171 -25.20 -2.82 6.81
CA GLY A 171 -26.55 -3.13 7.30
C GLY A 171 -27.28 -4.23 6.53
N ASP A 172 -26.60 -4.97 5.65
CA ASP A 172 -27.05 -6.31 5.20
C ASP A 172 -26.86 -7.38 6.30
N ASP A 173 -26.88 -6.93 7.56
CA ASP A 173 -26.66 -7.69 8.78
C ASP A 173 -27.67 -8.82 8.97
N ALA A 174 -28.84 -8.78 8.32
CA ALA A 174 -29.79 -9.90 8.38
C ALA A 174 -29.33 -11.10 7.53
N GLN A 175 -28.61 -10.87 6.43
CA GLN A 175 -28.00 -11.92 5.60
C GLN A 175 -26.59 -12.27 6.11
N ALA A 176 -25.85 -11.28 6.63
CA ALA A 176 -24.55 -11.45 7.26
C ALA A 176 -24.65 -12.16 8.62
N ALA A 177 -25.72 -11.98 9.40
CA ALA A 177 -25.96 -12.71 10.65
C ALA A 177 -26.25 -14.20 10.43
N ALA A 178 -26.79 -14.59 9.26
CA ALA A 178 -26.92 -15.98 8.87
C ALA A 178 -25.58 -16.59 8.39
N ALA A 179 -24.67 -15.78 7.84
CA ALA A 179 -23.29 -16.14 7.53
C ALA A 179 -22.34 -16.05 8.76
N ALA A 180 -22.77 -15.39 9.84
CA ALA A 180 -22.00 -15.11 11.06
C ALA A 180 -21.78 -16.32 11.98
N SER A 181 -22.10 -17.55 11.56
CA SER A 181 -21.68 -18.74 12.31
C SER A 181 -20.21 -19.10 12.09
N ALA A 182 -19.58 -18.61 11.02
CA ALA A 182 -18.17 -18.84 10.72
C ALA A 182 -17.29 -17.72 11.30
N SER A 183 -16.20 -18.08 11.97
CA SER A 183 -15.25 -17.09 12.50
C SER A 183 -14.54 -16.35 11.35
N ALA A 184 -13.99 -15.17 11.64
CA ALA A 184 -13.33 -14.34 10.63
C ALA A 184 -12.25 -15.12 9.84
N LEU A 185 -11.45 -15.93 10.53
CA LEU A 185 -10.42 -16.77 9.89
C LEU A 185 -11.00 -17.85 8.98
N ASP A 186 -12.18 -18.38 9.27
CA ASP A 186 -12.83 -19.39 8.43
C ASP A 186 -13.42 -18.74 7.17
N ARG A 187 -13.87 -17.48 7.24
CA ARG A 187 -14.38 -16.73 6.09
C ARG A 187 -13.31 -16.37 5.07
N VAL A 188 -12.06 -16.15 5.50
CA VAL A 188 -10.90 -15.87 4.61
C VAL A 188 -10.80 -16.86 3.44
N LYS A 189 -11.14 -18.14 3.64
CA LYS A 189 -11.08 -19.18 2.59
C LYS A 189 -12.38 -19.37 1.81
N GLN A 190 -13.49 -18.87 2.34
CA GLN A 190 -14.81 -19.03 1.73
C GLN A 190 -15.08 -17.95 0.70
N ASP A 191 -14.58 -16.74 0.95
CA ASP A 191 -14.71 -15.64 0.02
C ASP A 191 -13.82 -15.84 -1.22
N ARG A 192 -14.37 -15.53 -2.39
CA ARG A 192 -13.62 -15.50 -3.66
C ARG A 192 -13.05 -14.12 -3.96
N ASN A 193 -13.44 -13.10 -3.19
CA ASN A 193 -12.93 -11.76 -3.27
C ASN A 193 -11.68 -11.62 -2.37
N PRO A 194 -10.47 -11.49 -2.94
CA PRO A 194 -9.24 -11.38 -2.16
C PRO A 194 -9.19 -10.13 -1.26
N MET A 195 -9.87 -9.03 -1.61
CA MET A 195 -9.95 -7.85 -0.74
C MET A 195 -10.79 -8.14 0.51
N ALA A 196 -11.90 -8.88 0.35
CA ALA A 196 -12.71 -9.29 1.49
C ALA A 196 -11.94 -10.28 2.40
N ALA A 197 -11.20 -11.22 1.81
CA ALA A 197 -10.31 -12.12 2.54
C ALA A 197 -9.24 -11.37 3.37
N VAL A 198 -8.66 -10.30 2.83
CA VAL A 198 -7.72 -9.42 3.56
C VAL A 198 -8.38 -8.70 4.73
N LEU A 199 -9.64 -8.26 4.59
CA LEU A 199 -10.39 -7.64 5.69
C LEU A 199 -10.74 -8.65 6.78
N ASP A 200 -11.25 -9.82 6.40
CA ASP A 200 -11.56 -10.91 7.33
C ASP A 200 -10.31 -11.41 8.06
N PHE A 201 -9.17 -11.51 7.38
CA PHE A 201 -7.91 -11.86 8.03
C PHE A 201 -7.45 -10.77 9.00
N GLY A 202 -7.61 -9.50 8.63
CA GLY A 202 -7.37 -8.36 9.51
C GLY A 202 -8.21 -8.42 10.80
N ALA A 203 -9.50 -8.75 10.69
CA ALA A 203 -10.36 -8.97 11.85
C ALA A 203 -9.92 -10.18 12.68
N ALA A 204 -9.59 -11.29 12.03
CA ALA A 204 -9.11 -12.51 12.69
C ALA A 204 -7.86 -12.27 13.56
N LEU A 205 -6.93 -11.42 13.12
CA LEU A 205 -5.72 -11.06 13.88
C LEU A 205 -6.02 -10.43 15.26
N HIS A 206 -7.20 -9.85 15.44
CA HIS A 206 -7.63 -9.25 16.70
C HIS A 206 -8.58 -10.16 17.50
N GLU A 207 -9.43 -10.90 16.79
CA GLU A 207 -10.52 -11.69 17.39
C GLU A 207 -10.10 -13.11 17.76
N GLU A 208 -9.09 -13.68 17.10
CA GLU A 208 -8.74 -15.09 17.22
C GLU A 208 -7.42 -15.37 17.97
N PRO A 209 -7.26 -16.57 18.54
CA PRO A 209 -6.00 -16.98 19.16
C PRO A 209 -4.86 -17.08 18.14
N ALA A 210 -3.68 -16.58 18.51
CA ALA A 210 -2.49 -16.58 17.66
C ALA A 210 -2.13 -17.99 17.13
N ASP A 211 -2.25 -19.02 17.96
CA ASP A 211 -1.92 -20.39 17.55
C ASP A 211 -2.85 -20.92 16.45
N ARG A 212 -4.14 -20.53 16.47
CA ARG A 212 -5.09 -20.92 15.42
C ARG A 212 -4.72 -20.27 14.09
N ILE A 213 -4.40 -18.98 14.12
CA ILE A 213 -3.96 -18.23 12.93
C ILE A 213 -2.64 -18.81 12.41
N ALA A 214 -1.65 -19.01 13.29
CA ALA A 214 -0.34 -19.55 12.92
C ALA A 214 -0.44 -20.95 12.29
N ALA A 215 -1.32 -21.80 12.79
CA ALA A 215 -1.59 -23.12 12.20
C ALA A 215 -2.23 -23.03 10.80
N ARG A 216 -2.96 -21.96 10.49
CA ARG A 216 -3.61 -21.74 9.18
C ARG A 216 -2.71 -21.01 8.17
N LEU A 217 -1.73 -20.24 8.64
CA LEU A 217 -0.83 -19.44 7.79
C LEU A 217 -0.21 -20.23 6.62
N PRO A 218 0.33 -21.46 6.79
CA PRO A 218 0.89 -22.20 5.66
C PRO A 218 -0.09 -22.42 4.51
N ALA A 219 -1.39 -22.57 4.80
CA ALA A 219 -2.41 -22.72 3.77
C ALA A 219 -2.86 -21.37 3.19
N LEU A 220 -2.90 -20.30 4.01
CA LEU A 220 -3.23 -18.95 3.56
C LEU A 220 -2.14 -18.37 2.64
N LEU A 221 -0.86 -18.64 2.92
CA LEU A 221 0.25 -18.25 2.06
C LEU A 221 0.25 -18.98 0.70
N ARG A 222 -0.64 -19.97 0.52
CA ARG A 222 -0.90 -20.69 -0.74
C ARG A 222 -2.16 -20.19 -1.46
N ALA A 223 -2.73 -19.04 -1.07
CA ALA A 223 -3.84 -18.42 -1.78
C ALA A 223 -3.54 -18.23 -3.27
N ASN A 224 -4.57 -18.29 -4.12
CA ASN A 224 -4.39 -18.19 -5.56
C ASN A 224 -3.90 -16.78 -5.96
N ASP A 225 -4.38 -15.75 -5.27
CA ASP A 225 -3.99 -14.36 -5.49
C ASP A 225 -2.70 -14.03 -4.72
N LEU A 226 -1.68 -13.54 -5.42
CA LEU A 226 -0.37 -13.21 -4.84
C LEU A 226 -0.37 -11.88 -4.07
N HIS A 227 -1.26 -10.96 -4.42
CA HIS A 227 -1.43 -9.71 -3.70
C HIS A 227 -2.11 -9.95 -2.34
N GLU A 228 -3.03 -10.93 -2.26
CA GLU A 228 -3.61 -11.40 -1.00
C GLU A 228 -2.52 -11.93 -0.07
N VAL A 229 -1.60 -12.76 -0.58
CA VAL A 229 -0.44 -13.27 0.17
C VAL A 229 0.42 -12.11 0.71
N SER A 230 0.69 -11.11 -0.13
CA SER A 230 1.48 -9.94 0.26
C SER A 230 0.81 -9.15 1.40
N ALA A 231 -0.51 -8.93 1.30
CA ALA A 231 -1.30 -8.23 2.31
C ALA A 231 -1.38 -9.02 3.64
N ILE A 232 -1.63 -10.33 3.59
CA ILE A 232 -1.64 -11.22 4.77
C ILE A 232 -0.29 -11.16 5.50
N VAL A 233 0.83 -11.27 4.76
CA VAL A 233 2.18 -11.19 5.35
C VAL A 233 2.42 -9.82 5.99
N PHE A 234 2.00 -8.74 5.33
CA PHE A 234 2.06 -7.40 5.92
C PHE A 234 1.29 -7.34 7.23
N GLN A 235 0.04 -7.80 7.25
CA GLN A 235 -0.81 -7.72 8.44
C GLN A 235 -0.23 -8.55 9.60
N CYS A 236 0.30 -9.74 9.33
CA CYS A 236 1.00 -10.55 10.33
C CYS A 236 2.19 -9.83 10.99
N ILE A 237 2.97 -9.05 10.22
CA ILE A 237 4.22 -8.44 10.70
C ILE A 237 3.98 -7.05 11.30
N ALA A 238 3.05 -6.27 10.74
CA ALA A 238 2.86 -4.86 11.07
C ALA A 238 1.52 -4.53 11.76
N ALA A 239 0.42 -5.21 11.41
CA ALA A 239 -0.93 -4.86 11.89
C ALA A 239 -1.40 -5.70 13.08
N SER A 240 -0.85 -6.91 13.24
CA SER A 240 -1.15 -7.81 14.36
C SER A 240 -0.73 -7.26 15.71
N ARG A 241 -1.30 -7.86 16.78
CA ARG A 241 -0.89 -7.64 18.17
C ARG A 241 0.60 -7.91 18.34
N GLU A 242 1.28 -7.07 19.11
CA GLU A 242 2.75 -7.09 19.18
C GLU A 242 3.30 -8.41 19.73
N GLU A 243 2.61 -8.96 20.73
CA GLU A 243 2.88 -10.24 21.38
C GLU A 243 2.76 -11.44 20.43
N ASP A 244 1.94 -11.35 19.39
CA ASP A 244 1.69 -12.46 18.45
C ASP A 244 2.66 -12.46 17.26
N ARG A 245 3.26 -11.30 16.93
CA ARG A 245 4.16 -11.14 15.78
C ARG A 245 5.28 -12.18 15.71
N PRO A 246 5.98 -12.54 16.81
CA PRO A 246 7.01 -13.58 16.75
C PRO A 246 6.45 -14.92 16.25
N ARG A 247 5.25 -15.30 16.70
CA ARG A 247 4.59 -16.55 16.34
C ARG A 247 4.21 -16.58 14.86
N PHE A 248 3.68 -15.48 14.33
CA PHE A 248 3.35 -15.39 12.91
C PHE A 248 4.60 -15.39 12.02
N VAL A 249 5.66 -14.70 12.43
CA VAL A 249 6.94 -14.70 11.70
C VAL A 249 7.56 -16.10 11.67
N GLU A 250 7.49 -16.86 12.76
CA GLU A 250 7.92 -18.25 12.79
C GLU A 250 7.15 -19.12 11.77
N ALA A 251 5.82 -19.00 11.74
CA ALA A 251 4.98 -19.72 10.79
C ALA A 251 5.24 -19.32 9.32
N ILE A 252 5.49 -18.03 9.05
CA ILE A 252 5.88 -17.53 7.72
C ILE A 252 7.24 -18.13 7.32
N ASN A 253 8.24 -18.08 8.20
CA ASN A 253 9.57 -18.66 7.96
C ASN A 253 9.50 -20.16 7.66
N GLY A 254 8.75 -20.91 8.46
CA GLY A 254 8.53 -22.34 8.21
C GLY A 254 7.84 -22.61 6.88
N SER A 255 6.92 -21.74 6.48
CA SER A 255 6.21 -21.87 5.20
C SER A 255 7.12 -21.60 3.99
N ILE A 256 7.98 -20.58 4.05
CA ILE A 256 8.91 -20.22 2.97
C ILE A 256 9.75 -21.41 2.52
N VAL A 257 10.24 -22.21 3.46
CA VAL A 257 11.09 -23.39 3.17
C VAL A 257 10.39 -24.41 2.26
N SER A 258 9.05 -24.48 2.31
CA SER A 258 8.23 -25.42 1.54
C SER A 258 7.63 -24.85 0.24
N ILE A 259 7.95 -23.60 -0.12
CA ILE A 259 7.41 -22.95 -1.32
C ILE A 259 8.48 -23.02 -2.42
N ASP A 260 8.16 -23.68 -3.54
CA ASP A 260 9.01 -23.75 -4.74
C ASP A 260 8.65 -22.69 -5.80
N ASP A 261 7.55 -21.97 -5.58
CA ASP A 261 7.03 -20.94 -6.49
C ASP A 261 7.71 -19.58 -6.25
N SER A 262 8.52 -19.14 -7.23
CA SER A 262 9.23 -17.85 -7.20
C SER A 262 8.29 -16.66 -7.02
N ALA A 263 7.13 -16.66 -7.67
CA ALA A 263 6.20 -15.53 -7.62
C ALA A 263 5.58 -15.38 -6.22
N ARG A 264 5.35 -16.51 -5.55
CA ARG A 264 4.84 -16.55 -4.17
C ARG A 264 5.89 -16.18 -3.13
N LEU A 265 7.13 -16.60 -3.31
CA LEU A 265 8.24 -16.09 -2.49
C LEU A 265 8.36 -14.57 -2.64
N LEU A 266 8.19 -14.06 -3.85
CA LEU A 266 8.23 -12.63 -4.12
C LEU A 266 7.07 -11.88 -3.46
N ALA A 267 5.85 -12.42 -3.47
CA ALA A 267 4.71 -11.87 -2.71
C ALA A 267 4.99 -11.77 -1.20
N ILE A 268 5.57 -12.82 -0.61
CA ILE A 268 5.99 -12.79 0.80
C ILE A 268 7.04 -11.69 1.04
N ALA A 269 7.97 -11.52 0.11
CA ALA A 269 8.98 -10.45 0.17
C ALA A 269 8.34 -9.06 0.13
N TYR A 270 7.37 -8.82 -0.75
CA TYR A 270 6.63 -7.54 -0.80
C TYR A 270 5.89 -7.23 0.50
N GLY A 271 5.18 -8.22 1.06
CA GLY A 271 4.51 -8.08 2.37
C GLY A 271 5.47 -7.72 3.50
N ALA A 272 6.57 -8.45 3.61
CA ALA A 272 7.59 -8.22 4.64
C ALA A 272 8.31 -6.87 4.45
N PHE A 273 8.58 -6.47 3.21
CA PHE A 273 9.20 -5.19 2.89
C PHE A 273 8.29 -4.02 3.23
N ALA A 274 7.01 -4.08 2.85
CA ALA A 274 6.01 -3.08 3.18
C ALA A 274 5.88 -2.91 4.70
N ALA A 275 5.87 -4.01 5.45
CA ALA A 275 5.84 -3.99 6.91
C ALA A 275 7.07 -3.30 7.53
N GLY A 276 8.21 -3.30 6.84
CA GLY A 276 9.43 -2.59 7.25
C GLY A 276 9.45 -1.11 6.91
N ARG A 277 8.65 -0.65 5.95
CA ARG A 277 8.64 0.74 5.45
C ARG A 277 7.50 1.60 6.00
N ALA A 278 6.47 0.99 6.56
CA ALA A 278 5.27 1.67 7.05
C ALA A 278 5.41 2.44 8.39
N LYS A 279 6.63 2.68 8.90
CA LYS A 279 6.80 3.30 10.25
C LYS A 279 7.05 4.81 10.22
N PRO A 280 6.25 5.61 10.96
CA PRO A 280 6.66 6.93 11.39
C PRO A 280 7.87 6.80 12.34
N ARG A 281 9.05 7.23 11.88
CA ARG A 281 10.23 7.45 12.74
C ARG A 281 9.93 8.61 13.72
N PRO A 282 10.47 8.60 14.96
CA PRO A 282 11.87 8.30 15.25
C PRO A 282 12.19 6.97 15.96
N PHE A 283 11.21 6.17 16.37
CA PHE A 283 11.47 4.98 17.19
C PHE A 283 11.77 3.76 16.32
N SER A 284 13.05 3.39 16.22
CA SER A 284 13.47 2.13 15.62
C SER A 284 13.07 0.98 16.53
N ASP A 285 12.08 0.21 16.14
CA ASP A 285 11.75 -1.07 16.76
C ASP A 285 12.77 -2.11 16.30
N ALA A 286 13.77 -2.34 17.15
CA ALA A 286 14.82 -3.32 16.89
C ALA A 286 14.26 -4.73 16.75
N ALA A 287 13.20 -5.07 17.49
CA ALA A 287 12.57 -6.38 17.42
C ALA A 287 11.85 -6.59 16.08
N GLN A 288 11.14 -5.59 15.56
CA GLN A 288 10.55 -5.66 14.23
C GLN A 288 11.60 -5.69 13.12
N THR A 289 12.67 -4.92 13.26
CA THR A 289 13.81 -4.99 12.33
C THR A 289 14.41 -6.40 12.31
N ALA A 290 14.63 -7.01 13.47
CA ALA A 290 15.14 -8.38 13.56
C ALA A 290 14.17 -9.41 12.96
N ARG A 291 12.86 -9.28 13.21
CA ARG A 291 11.82 -10.13 12.62
C ARG A 291 11.85 -10.08 11.09
N ILE A 292 11.88 -8.88 10.51
CA ILE A 292 11.91 -8.69 9.06
C ILE A 292 13.22 -9.24 8.47
N ASN A 293 14.37 -8.97 9.09
CA ASN A 293 15.66 -9.54 8.69
C ASN A 293 15.64 -11.08 8.72
N GLY A 294 14.96 -11.68 9.71
CA GLY A 294 14.75 -13.13 9.78
C GLY A 294 14.01 -13.65 8.54
N VAL A 295 12.89 -13.02 8.17
CA VAL A 295 12.12 -13.38 6.95
C VAL A 295 13.00 -13.27 5.70
N PHE A 296 13.72 -12.16 5.52
CA PHE A 296 14.58 -11.97 4.34
C PHE A 296 15.78 -12.91 4.31
N THR A 297 16.29 -13.36 5.46
CA THR A 297 17.34 -14.38 5.54
C THR A 297 16.84 -15.72 5.01
N VAL A 298 15.64 -16.16 5.43
CA VAL A 298 15.03 -17.41 4.96
C VAL A 298 14.65 -17.30 3.48
N LEU A 299 14.13 -16.16 3.03
CA LEU A 299 13.88 -15.88 1.61
C LEU A 299 15.16 -15.98 0.78
N LYS A 300 16.27 -15.34 1.22
CA LYS A 300 17.56 -15.44 0.52
C LYS A 300 18.00 -16.88 0.34
N GLN A 301 18.02 -17.64 1.44
CA GLN A 301 18.39 -19.07 1.41
C GLN A 301 17.52 -19.85 0.43
N ARG A 302 16.20 -19.65 0.48
CA ARG A 302 15.26 -20.37 -0.39
C ARG A 302 15.41 -19.99 -1.85
N THR A 303 15.52 -18.69 -2.16
CA THR A 303 15.74 -18.22 -3.54
C THR A 303 17.04 -18.73 -4.13
N SER A 304 18.12 -18.81 -3.32
CA SER A 304 19.38 -19.41 -3.74
C SER A 304 19.26 -20.91 -4.01
N ALA A 305 18.56 -21.65 -3.15
CA ALA A 305 18.33 -23.09 -3.34
C ALA A 305 17.54 -23.40 -4.61
N LEU A 306 16.63 -22.50 -5.03
CA LEU A 306 15.85 -22.61 -6.26
C LEU A 306 16.55 -22.04 -7.50
N GLY A 307 17.75 -21.47 -7.35
CA GLY A 307 18.49 -20.86 -8.47
C GLY A 307 17.81 -19.60 -9.04
N ILE A 308 17.00 -18.90 -8.25
CA ILE A 308 16.30 -17.67 -8.69
C ILE A 308 17.33 -16.54 -8.91
N PRO A 309 17.40 -15.93 -10.10
CA PRO A 309 18.37 -14.87 -10.38
C PRO A 309 18.14 -13.60 -9.54
N VAL A 310 19.23 -13.05 -9.00
CA VAL A 310 19.26 -11.78 -8.25
C VAL A 310 20.07 -10.74 -9.03
N ALA A 311 19.58 -10.36 -10.19
CA ALA A 311 20.23 -9.38 -11.06
C ALA A 311 19.93 -7.94 -10.62
N GLN A 312 20.86 -7.00 -10.84
CA GLN A 312 20.62 -5.58 -10.61
C GLN A 312 19.38 -5.12 -11.41
N GLY A 313 18.49 -4.37 -10.74
CA GLY A 313 17.20 -3.96 -11.30
C GLY A 313 16.05 -4.96 -11.09
N SER A 314 16.33 -6.14 -10.52
CA SER A 314 15.28 -7.06 -10.05
C SER A 314 14.78 -6.68 -8.65
N PRO A 315 13.52 -7.01 -8.30
CA PRO A 315 13.01 -6.85 -6.94
C PRO A 315 13.88 -7.55 -5.88
N TRP A 316 14.37 -8.76 -6.18
CA TRP A 316 15.23 -9.52 -5.27
C TRP A 316 16.54 -8.79 -4.93
N TYR A 317 17.15 -8.14 -5.93
CA TYR A 317 18.36 -7.34 -5.70
C TYR A 317 18.08 -6.15 -4.77
N GLU A 318 16.96 -5.46 -4.98
CA GLU A 318 16.56 -4.34 -4.12
C GLU A 318 16.29 -4.80 -2.68
N PHE A 319 15.57 -5.91 -2.50
CA PHE A 319 15.27 -6.47 -1.18
C PHE A 319 16.52 -6.88 -0.42
N PHE A 320 17.39 -7.68 -1.02
CA PHE A 320 18.59 -8.17 -0.32
C PHE A 320 19.62 -7.06 -0.11
N THR A 321 19.67 -6.04 -0.97
CA THR A 321 20.49 -4.84 -0.74
C THR A 321 19.94 -4.00 0.42
N ALA A 322 18.61 -3.82 0.49
CA ALA A 322 17.97 -3.02 1.54
C ALA A 322 18.25 -3.58 2.95
N TYR A 323 18.29 -4.91 3.09
CA TYR A 323 18.61 -5.58 4.36
C TYR A 323 20.07 -5.99 4.49
N ARG A 324 20.94 -5.52 3.58
CA ARG A 324 22.39 -5.80 3.56
C ARG A 324 22.71 -7.28 3.63
N LEU A 325 21.85 -8.10 3.05
CA LEU A 325 22.05 -9.53 2.91
C LEU A 325 22.83 -9.84 1.63
N GLY A 326 23.52 -8.86 1.02
CA GLY A 326 24.17 -9.02 -0.28
C GLY A 326 25.49 -9.78 -0.21
N GLY A 327 25.69 -10.68 -1.20
CA GLY A 327 26.95 -11.32 -1.59
C GLY A 327 27.63 -12.12 -0.50
#